data_AF-A0A7X8TFZ1-F1
#
_entry.id   AF-A0A7X8TFZ1-F1
#
_cell.length_a   1.000
_cell.length_b   1.000
_cell.length_c   1.000
_cell.angle_alpha   90.00
_cell.angle_beta   90.00
_cell.angle_gamma   90.00
#
_symmetry.space_group_name_H-M   'P 1'
#
loop_
_entity.id
_entity.type
_entity.pdbx_description
1 polymer ?
#
loop_
_entity_poly.entity_id
_entity_poly.type
_entity_poly.pdbx_seq_one_letter_code
_entity_poly.pdbx_strand_id
1 'polypeptide(L)'
;MAIYMKYDGIDGDVTETGHTKWIELNSFQWGVGRGIHTAVGSAAERESTAPSVSEVVVTKENDISTGKLMQEALGGHGKTVKVEFTRTDKSKQDVFLSLELTNAMISGYSHASGADRPMETISLNFTKVLFKTKQMKDDATEGQPFNVTYDLETAQLS
;
A
#
# COMPACT_ATOMS: atom_id res chain seq x y z
N MET A 1 -15.59 -2.54 4.61
CA MET A 1 -14.30 -1.85 4.43
C MET A 1 -13.77 -2.27 3.09
N ALA A 2 -13.35 -1.33 2.25
CA ALA A 2 -12.79 -1.63 0.95
C ALA A 2 -11.34 -1.13 0.90
N ILE A 3 -10.55 -1.73 0.02
CA ILE A 3 -9.18 -1.34 -0.24
C ILE A 3 -9.10 -1.01 -1.72
N TYR A 4 -8.63 0.19 -2.04
CA TYR A 4 -8.49 0.63 -3.42
C TYR A 4 -7.05 0.99 -3.72
N MET A 5 -6.61 0.66 -4.93
CA MET A 5 -5.31 1.00 -5.45
C MET A 5 -5.46 1.87 -6.70
N LYS A 6 -4.82 3.03 -6.69
CA LYS A 6 -4.57 3.83 -7.87
C LYS A 6 -3.16 3.56 -8.35
N TYR A 7 -3.03 3.09 -9.59
CA TYR A 7 -1.75 2.88 -10.23
C TYR A 7 -1.65 3.85 -11.41
N ASP A 8 -0.65 4.72 -11.43
CA ASP A 8 -0.57 5.77 -12.45
C ASP A 8 -0.56 5.21 -13.89
N GLY A 9 -1.52 5.65 -14.71
CA GLY A 9 -1.73 5.18 -16.08
C GLY A 9 -2.59 3.91 -16.24
N ILE A 10 -3.03 3.30 -15.14
CA ILE A 10 -3.86 2.09 -15.14
C ILE A 10 -5.21 2.37 -14.45
N ASP A 11 -6.28 2.25 -15.24
CA ASP A 11 -7.65 2.35 -14.74
C ASP A 11 -8.15 0.95 -14.34
N GLY A 12 -8.80 0.86 -13.18
CA GLY A 12 -9.61 -0.29 -12.74
C GLY A 12 -11.12 -0.05 -12.93
N ASP A 13 -11.94 -0.96 -12.43
CA ASP A 13 -13.39 -1.00 -12.66
C ASP A 13 -14.25 -0.37 -11.54
N VAL A 14 -13.63 0.17 -10.49
CA VAL A 14 -14.36 0.76 -9.35
C VAL A 14 -15.20 1.96 -9.79
N THR A 15 -16.48 1.98 -9.42
CA THR A 15 -17.41 3.09 -9.69
C THR A 15 -17.72 3.94 -8.45
N GLU A 16 -17.20 3.57 -7.28
CA GLU A 16 -17.45 4.27 -6.02
C GLU A 16 -17.01 5.74 -6.11
N THR A 17 -17.82 6.63 -5.55
CA THR A 17 -17.51 8.07 -5.54
C THR A 17 -16.30 8.31 -4.63
N GLY A 18 -15.23 8.88 -5.19
CA GLY A 18 -13.95 9.06 -4.50
C GLY A 18 -12.86 8.09 -4.95
N HIS A 19 -13.24 6.95 -5.53
CA HIS A 19 -12.32 5.92 -6.03
C HIS A 19 -12.66 5.48 -7.46
N THR A 20 -13.34 6.33 -8.22
CA THR A 20 -13.75 6.00 -9.59
C THR A 20 -12.53 5.69 -10.46
N LYS A 21 -12.56 4.55 -11.17
CA LYS A 21 -11.46 3.97 -11.97
C LYS A 21 -10.26 3.50 -11.17
N TRP A 22 -10.38 3.34 -9.86
CA TRP A 22 -9.35 2.67 -9.07
C TRP A 22 -9.53 1.16 -9.20
N ILE A 23 -8.51 0.43 -8.75
CA ILE A 23 -8.50 -1.02 -8.71
C ILE A 23 -8.96 -1.44 -7.33
N GLU A 24 -9.97 -2.30 -7.25
CA GLU A 24 -10.37 -2.92 -5.98
C GLU A 24 -9.37 -4.01 -5.60
N LEU A 25 -8.93 -4.01 -4.33
CA LEU A 25 -8.03 -5.01 -3.78
C LEU A 25 -8.78 -5.89 -2.78
N ASN A 26 -8.48 -7.18 -2.79
CA ASN A 26 -8.96 -8.13 -1.79
C ASN A 26 -8.09 -8.11 -0.53
N SER A 27 -6.79 -7.87 -0.67
CA SER A 27 -5.88 -7.82 0.48
C SER A 27 -4.66 -6.92 0.22
N PHE A 28 -4.03 -6.53 1.32
CA PHE A 28 -2.80 -5.75 1.35
C PHE A 28 -1.92 -6.25 2.49
N GLN A 29 -0.63 -6.43 2.22
CA GLN A 29 0.39 -6.79 3.19
C GLN A 29 1.63 -5.91 2.99
N TRP A 30 2.16 -5.39 4.08
CA TRP A 30 3.42 -4.64 4.08
C TRP A 30 4.05 -4.71 5.47
N GLY A 31 5.39 -4.73 5.52
CA GLY A 31 6.11 -4.87 6.77
C GLY A 31 7.41 -4.09 6.79
N VAL A 32 7.80 -3.69 7.99
CA VAL A 32 9.11 -3.08 8.27
C VAL A 32 9.77 -3.86 9.41
N GLY A 33 10.96 -4.39 9.15
CA GLY A 33 11.79 -5.08 10.12
C GLY A 33 12.98 -4.22 10.56
N ARG A 34 13.34 -4.28 11.84
CA ARG A 34 14.56 -3.65 12.36
C ARG A 34 15.34 -4.65 13.20
N GLY A 35 16.62 -4.81 12.92
CA GLY A 35 17.53 -5.51 13.81
C GLY A 35 17.86 -4.60 14.99
N ILE A 36 17.17 -4.78 16.11
CA ILE A 36 17.46 -4.05 17.36
C ILE A 36 17.84 -5.05 18.44
N HIS A 37 19.10 -4.98 18.89
CA HIS A 37 19.64 -5.86 19.92
C HIS A 37 19.66 -5.16 21.28
N THR A 38 19.32 -5.91 22.34
CA THR A 38 19.43 -5.44 23.73
C THR A 38 20.35 -6.40 24.47
N ALA A 39 21.54 -5.95 24.85
CA ALA A 39 22.47 -6.76 25.63
C ALA A 39 21.95 -6.98 27.06
N VAL A 40 22.24 -8.15 27.64
CA VAL A 40 21.88 -8.47 29.02
C VAL A 40 22.53 -7.46 29.97
N GLY A 41 21.73 -6.83 30.84
CA GLY A 41 22.22 -5.83 31.79
C GLY A 41 22.42 -4.42 31.23
N SER A 42 22.23 -4.19 29.92
CA SER A 42 22.26 -2.86 29.30
C SER A 42 20.98 -2.61 28.50
N ALA A 43 19.94 -2.14 29.20
CA ALA A 43 18.68 -1.72 28.57
C ALA A 43 18.75 -0.29 28.01
N ALA A 44 19.73 0.50 28.46
CA ALA A 44 19.87 1.91 28.09
C ALA A 44 20.55 2.10 26.73
N GLU A 45 21.46 1.20 26.33
CA GLU A 45 22.20 1.30 25.08
C GLU A 45 21.76 0.18 24.12
N ARG A 46 20.94 0.54 23.14
CA ARG A 46 20.48 -0.35 22.07
C ARG A 46 21.05 0.11 20.74
N GLU A 47 21.67 -0.82 20.02
CA GLU A 47 22.08 -0.60 18.64
C GLU A 47 20.92 -0.95 17.70
N SER A 48 20.72 -0.13 16.67
CA SER A 48 19.73 -0.38 15.62
C SER A 48 20.37 -0.27 14.25
N THR A 49 20.02 -1.20 13.37
CA THR A 49 20.30 -1.05 11.93
C THR A 49 19.29 -0.09 11.27
N ALA A 50 19.59 0.32 10.04
CA ALA A 50 18.57 0.88 9.15
C ALA A 50 17.39 -0.12 9.00
N PRO A 51 16.15 0.37 8.85
CA PRO A 51 14.99 -0.50 8.67
C PRO A 51 15.07 -1.25 7.34
N SER A 52 14.72 -2.54 7.37
CA SER A 52 14.41 -3.32 6.18
C SER A 52 12.93 -3.13 5.88
N VAL A 53 12.64 -2.44 4.79
CA VAL A 53 11.27 -2.18 4.32
C VAL A 53 10.94 -3.22 3.25
N SER A 54 9.90 -4.02 3.49
CA SER A 54 9.46 -5.03 2.52
C SER A 54 8.75 -4.38 1.33
N GLU A 55 8.60 -5.17 0.27
CA GLU A 55 7.63 -4.87 -0.79
C GLU A 55 6.22 -4.81 -0.22
N VAL A 56 5.36 -4.04 -0.89
CA VAL A 56 3.92 -4.10 -0.68
C VAL A 56 3.38 -5.24 -1.52
N VAL A 57 2.68 -6.19 -0.89
CA VAL A 57 1.98 -7.26 -1.58
C VAL A 57 0.50 -6.97 -1.56
N VAL A 58 -0.16 -7.08 -2.70
CA VAL A 58 -1.60 -6.91 -2.83
C VAL A 58 -2.19 -8.06 -3.60
N THR A 59 -3.46 -8.36 -3.33
CA THR A 59 -4.23 -9.29 -4.14
C THR A 59 -5.47 -8.61 -4.71
N LYS A 60 -5.84 -9.00 -5.93
CA LYS A 60 -7.04 -8.53 -6.63
C LYS A 60 -7.65 -9.65 -7.47
N GLU A 61 -8.91 -9.50 -7.85
CA GLU A 61 -9.52 -10.32 -8.89
C GLU A 61 -9.20 -9.77 -10.28
N ASN A 62 -9.19 -10.66 -11.28
CA ASN A 62 -9.01 -10.29 -12.68
C ASN A 62 -10.06 -9.27 -13.15
N ASP A 63 -9.64 -8.06 -13.52
CA ASP A 63 -10.50 -6.97 -13.99
C ASP A 63 -9.91 -6.30 -15.24
N ILE A 64 -10.43 -5.13 -15.61
CA ILE A 64 -9.95 -4.36 -16.76
C ILE A 64 -8.49 -3.88 -16.63
N SER A 65 -7.95 -3.81 -15.40
CA SER A 65 -6.58 -3.35 -15.14
C SER A 65 -5.54 -4.46 -15.35
N THR A 66 -5.96 -5.73 -15.28
CA THR A 66 -5.11 -6.94 -15.39
C THR A 66 -4.11 -6.87 -16.54
N GLY A 67 -4.58 -6.55 -17.75
CA GLY A 67 -3.72 -6.54 -18.94
C GLY A 67 -2.61 -5.49 -18.87
N LYS A 68 -2.92 -4.32 -18.30
CA LYS A 68 -1.93 -3.25 -18.10
C LYS A 68 -0.99 -3.57 -16.94
N LEU A 69 -1.47 -4.16 -15.86
CA LEU A 69 -0.62 -4.61 -14.75
C LEU A 69 0.36 -5.69 -15.21
N MET A 70 -0.08 -6.63 -16.04
CA MET A 70 0.81 -7.61 -16.67
C MET A 70 1.85 -6.93 -17.58
N GLN A 71 1.45 -5.93 -18.37
CA GLN A 71 2.40 -5.17 -19.19
C GLN A 71 3.46 -4.45 -18.33
N GLU A 72 3.05 -3.79 -17.24
CA GLU A 72 3.98 -3.16 -16.30
C GLU A 72 4.88 -4.19 -15.59
N ALA A 73 4.36 -5.39 -15.29
CA ALA A 73 5.15 -6.47 -14.71
C ALA A 73 6.24 -6.99 -15.65
N LEU A 74 5.99 -7.00 -16.96
CA LEU A 74 6.92 -7.51 -17.97
C LEU A 74 7.97 -6.48 -18.44
N GLY A 75 7.70 -5.19 -18.32
CA GLY A 75 8.60 -4.15 -18.84
C GLY A 75 8.25 -2.72 -18.43
N GLY A 76 7.59 -2.56 -17.28
CA GLY A 76 7.16 -1.26 -16.76
C GLY A 76 8.29 -0.38 -16.23
N HIS A 77 7.91 0.84 -15.87
CA HIS A 77 8.80 1.81 -15.24
C HIS A 77 8.22 2.24 -13.89
N GLY A 78 9.02 2.92 -13.07
CA GLY A 78 8.55 3.43 -11.79
C GLY A 78 7.37 4.40 -11.95
N LYS A 79 6.30 4.12 -11.22
CA LYS A 79 5.04 4.89 -11.19
C LYS A 79 4.69 5.31 -9.78
N THR A 80 3.80 6.28 -9.64
CA THR A 80 3.17 6.54 -8.35
C THR A 80 2.02 5.56 -8.14
N VAL A 81 2.05 4.83 -7.02
CA VAL A 81 0.96 3.93 -6.62
C VAL A 81 0.40 4.39 -5.29
N LYS A 82 -0.91 4.56 -5.21
CA LYS A 82 -1.60 4.95 -3.99
C LYS A 82 -2.55 3.85 -3.55
N VAL A 83 -2.50 3.45 -2.29
CA VAL A 83 -3.45 2.51 -1.69
C VAL A 83 -4.23 3.22 -0.60
N GLU A 84 -5.55 3.09 -0.60
CA GLU A 84 -6.44 3.68 0.38
C GLU A 84 -7.35 2.62 1.00
N PHE A 85 -7.51 2.71 2.32
CA PHE A 85 -8.39 1.86 3.10
C PHE A 85 -9.58 2.68 3.56
N THR A 86 -10.77 2.17 3.28
CA THR A 86 -12.00 2.87 3.59
C THR A 86 -12.82 2.17 4.67
N ARG A 87 -13.55 2.98 5.41
CA ARG A 87 -14.64 2.55 6.29
C ARG A 87 -15.91 3.28 5.88
N THR A 88 -17.05 2.70 6.21
CA THR A 88 -18.33 3.36 5.99
C THR A 88 -18.58 4.34 7.14
N ASP A 89 -18.74 5.62 6.84
CA ASP A 89 -19.21 6.66 7.77
C ASP A 89 -20.40 7.41 7.15
N LYS A 90 -21.54 7.44 7.84
CA LYS A 90 -22.77 8.15 7.43
C LYS A 90 -23.12 7.96 5.94
N SER A 91 -22.99 6.74 5.44
CA SER A 91 -23.25 6.35 4.03
C SER A 91 -22.24 6.89 3.00
N LYS A 92 -21.05 7.31 3.44
CA LYS A 92 -19.91 7.65 2.59
C LYS A 92 -18.72 6.75 2.92
N GLN A 93 -17.84 6.54 1.95
CA GLN A 93 -16.56 5.89 2.21
C GLN A 93 -15.55 6.94 2.70
N ASP A 94 -15.16 6.82 3.98
CA ASP A 94 -14.12 7.63 4.60
C ASP A 94 -12.77 6.89 4.54
N VAL A 95 -11.73 7.60 4.08
CA VAL A 95 -10.36 7.08 4.00
C VAL A 95 -9.68 7.31 5.35
N PHE A 96 -9.42 6.22 6.07
CA PHE A 96 -8.79 6.28 7.40
C PHE A 96 -7.30 5.95 7.37
N LEU A 97 -6.82 5.29 6.32
CA LEU A 97 -5.43 4.92 6.11
C LEU A 97 -5.11 5.02 4.62
N SER A 98 -3.97 5.62 4.28
CA SER A 98 -3.46 5.63 2.92
C SER A 98 -1.95 5.47 2.87
N LEU A 99 -1.47 4.80 1.83
CA LEU A 99 -0.06 4.74 1.46
C LEU A 99 0.11 5.31 0.06
N GLU A 100 1.16 6.11 -0.13
CA GLU A 100 1.58 6.58 -1.44
C GLU A 100 3.02 6.14 -1.67
N LEU A 101 3.21 5.26 -2.64
CA LEU A 101 4.48 4.67 -3.06
C LEU A 101 4.99 5.45 -4.27
N THR A 102 6.16 6.03 -4.14
CA THR A 102 6.83 6.77 -5.22
C THR A 102 7.83 5.87 -5.93
N ASN A 103 7.93 6.03 -7.25
CA ASN A 103 8.81 5.24 -8.11
C ASN A 103 8.58 3.73 -7.91
N ALA A 104 7.31 3.33 -7.78
CA ALA A 104 6.90 1.98 -7.53
C ALA A 104 6.91 1.16 -8.83
N MET A 105 7.46 -0.05 -8.76
CA MET A 105 7.54 -1.02 -9.85
C MET A 105 6.95 -2.35 -9.38
N ILE A 106 6.36 -3.09 -10.32
CA ILE A 106 5.94 -4.46 -10.07
C ILE A 106 7.19 -5.34 -10.06
N SER A 107 7.53 -5.87 -8.89
CA SER A 107 8.68 -6.75 -8.70
C SER A 107 8.32 -8.24 -8.71
N GLY A 108 7.03 -8.52 -8.52
CA GLY A 108 6.47 -9.86 -8.59
C GLY A 108 5.03 -9.82 -9.06
N TYR A 109 4.67 -10.75 -9.93
CA TYR A 109 3.31 -10.90 -10.40
C TYR A 109 2.99 -12.39 -10.53
N SER A 110 1.92 -12.83 -9.90
CA SER A 110 1.39 -14.18 -10.07
C SER A 110 -0.10 -14.14 -10.37
N HIS A 111 -0.53 -15.06 -11.24
CA HIS A 111 -1.90 -15.19 -11.70
C HIS A 111 -2.32 -16.64 -11.47
N ALA A 112 -3.37 -16.85 -10.68
CA ALA A 112 -3.84 -18.18 -10.31
C ALA A 112 -5.36 -18.27 -10.43
N SER A 113 -5.86 -19.43 -10.86
CA SER A 113 -7.28 -19.75 -10.85
C SER A 113 -7.45 -21.25 -10.61
N GLY A 114 -8.48 -21.62 -9.85
CA GLY A 114 -8.95 -23.00 -9.72
C GLY A 114 -10.14 -23.24 -10.65
N ALA A 115 -11.30 -22.70 -10.26
CA ALA A 115 -12.53 -22.72 -11.06
C ALA A 115 -13.33 -21.40 -10.99
N ASP A 116 -12.90 -20.46 -10.14
CA ASP A 116 -13.50 -19.14 -9.96
C ASP A 116 -12.74 -18.06 -10.76
N ARG A 117 -13.20 -16.81 -10.64
CA ARG A 117 -12.53 -15.64 -11.23
C ARG A 117 -11.05 -15.65 -10.82
N PRO A 118 -10.11 -15.54 -11.78
CA PRO A 118 -8.70 -15.61 -11.45
C PRO A 118 -8.29 -14.53 -10.45
N MET A 119 -7.41 -14.91 -9.52
CA MET A 119 -6.79 -14.00 -8.57
C MET A 119 -5.37 -13.66 -9.01
N GLU A 120 -5.01 -12.41 -8.80
CA GLU A 120 -3.69 -11.86 -9.03
C GLU A 120 -3.04 -11.55 -7.68
N THR A 121 -1.76 -11.88 -7.53
CA THR A 121 -0.91 -11.39 -6.44
C THR A 121 0.20 -10.53 -7.03
N ILE A 122 0.33 -9.30 -6.55
CA ILE A 122 1.23 -8.30 -7.10
C ILE A 122 2.13 -7.80 -5.96
N SER A 123 3.44 -7.92 -6.16
CA SER A 123 4.46 -7.32 -5.30
C SER A 123 4.93 -6.01 -5.90
N LEU A 124 4.97 -4.95 -5.08
CA LEU A 124 5.37 -3.61 -5.45
C LEU A 124 6.63 -3.24 -4.65
N ASN A 125 7.74 -3.03 -5.37
CA ASN A 125 8.93 -2.38 -4.85
C ASN A 125 8.86 -0.88 -5.13
N PHE A 126 9.42 -0.03 -4.27
CA PHE A 126 9.34 1.43 -4.38
C PHE A 126 10.53 2.09 -3.68
N THR A 127 10.78 3.36 -3.98
CA THR A 127 11.91 4.09 -3.40
C THR A 127 11.51 5.08 -2.30
N LYS A 128 10.22 5.40 -2.18
CA LYS A 128 9.69 6.22 -1.08
C LYS A 128 8.26 5.86 -0.75
N VAL A 129 7.91 5.93 0.53
CA VAL A 129 6.55 5.70 1.03
C VAL A 129 6.10 6.87 1.88
N LEU A 130 4.90 7.37 1.62
CA LEU A 130 4.16 8.28 2.48
C LEU A 130 2.98 7.53 3.08
N PHE A 131 3.01 7.33 4.39
CA PHE A 131 1.98 6.68 5.18
C PHE A 131 1.14 7.75 5.89
N LYS A 132 -0.18 7.71 5.72
CA LYS A 132 -1.10 8.64 6.39
C LYS A 132 -2.19 7.89 7.11
N THR A 133 -2.46 8.27 8.34
CA THR A 133 -3.62 7.78 9.10
C THR A 133 -4.49 8.92 9.56
N LYS A 134 -5.79 8.64 9.65
CA LYS A 134 -6.76 9.51 10.28
C LYS A 134 -7.38 8.78 11.46
N GLN A 135 -7.11 9.27 12.67
CA GLN A 135 -7.80 8.79 13.85
C GLN A 135 -9.23 9.34 13.85
N MET A 136 -10.22 8.50 14.15
CA MET A 136 -11.56 8.97 14.52
C MET A 136 -11.58 9.20 16.02
N LYS A 137 -12.17 10.32 16.45
CA LYS A 137 -12.44 10.57 17.86
C LYS A 137 -13.71 9.83 18.31
N ASP A 138 -13.90 9.71 19.62
CA ASP A 138 -15.06 9.06 20.24
C ASP A 138 -16.40 9.72 19.86
N ASP A 139 -16.37 11.01 19.51
CA ASP A 139 -17.53 11.78 19.03
C ASP A 139 -17.81 11.61 17.52
N ALA A 140 -17.15 10.65 16.86
CA ALA A 140 -17.20 10.42 15.43
C ALA A 140 -16.77 11.62 14.57
N THR A 141 -15.96 12.53 15.11
CA THR A 141 -15.27 13.59 14.34
C THR A 141 -13.89 13.13 13.88
N GLU A 142 -13.41 13.72 12.78
CA GLU A 142 -12.06 13.50 12.29
C GLU A 142 -11.02 14.07 13.29
N GLY A 143 -10.07 13.23 13.67
CA GLY A 143 -8.86 13.61 14.39
C GLY A 143 -7.83 14.25 13.46
N GLN A 144 -6.73 14.74 14.04
CA GLN A 144 -5.61 15.26 13.26
C GLN A 144 -4.99 14.12 12.45
N PRO A 145 -4.72 14.33 11.14
CA PRO A 145 -4.02 13.33 10.34
C PRO A 145 -2.58 13.17 10.85
N PHE A 146 -2.11 11.93 10.88
CA PHE A 146 -0.71 11.62 11.15
C PHE A 146 -0.06 11.13 9.86
N ASN A 147 1.03 11.78 9.47
CA ASN A 147 1.75 11.48 8.24
C ASN A 147 3.19 11.11 8.59
N VAL A 148 3.72 10.09 7.93
CA VAL A 148 5.12 9.69 8.00
C VAL A 148 5.60 9.37 6.60
N THR A 149 6.72 9.96 6.22
CA THR A 149 7.39 9.66 4.97
C THR A 149 8.73 8.99 5.27
N TYR A 150 9.04 7.94 4.51
CA TYR A 150 10.36 7.35 4.50
C TYR A 150 10.90 7.28 3.08
N ASP A 151 12.09 7.86 2.88
CA ASP A 151 12.84 7.80 1.64
C ASP A 151 13.89 6.69 1.76
N LEU A 152 13.74 5.62 0.96
CA LEU A 152 14.66 4.48 0.95
C LEU A 152 15.97 4.80 0.24
N GLU A 153 15.99 5.80 -0.66
CA GLU A 153 17.20 6.21 -1.37
C GLU A 153 18.17 6.91 -0.43
N THR A 154 17.64 7.74 0.48
CA THR A 154 18.45 8.50 1.44
C THR A 154 18.42 7.94 2.86
N ALA A 155 17.61 6.91 3.12
CA ALA A 155 17.31 6.39 4.46
C ALA A 155 16.85 7.48 5.46
N GLN A 156 15.98 8.39 5.00
CA GLN A 156 15.51 9.53 5.79
C GLN A 156 14.03 9.40 6.16
N LEU A 157 13.70 9.73 7.40
CA LEU A 157 12.35 9.83 7.95
C LEU A 157 11.94 11.31 8.03
N SER A 158 10.75 11.65 7.54
CA SER A 158 10.20 13.02 7.59
C SER A 158 8.69 13.04 7.79
#